data_AF-A0A7L2R6J9-F1
#
_entry.id   AF-A0A7L2R6J9-F1
#
_cell.length_a   1.000
_cell.length_b   1.000
_cell.length_c   1.000
_cell.angle_alpha   90.00
_cell.angle_beta   90.00
_cell.angle_gamma   90.00
#
_symmetry.space_group_name_H-M   'P 1'
#
loop_
_entity.id
_entity.type
_entity.pdbx_description
1 polymer ?
#
loop_
_entity_poly.entity_id
_entity_poly.type
_entity_poly.pdbx_seq_one_letter_code
_entity_poly.pdbx_strand_id
1 'polypeptide(L)'
;MVADPDNPLVLDILTGSSTSYSFFPDKPITQYPHAVGKNTLLIAGLQARNNARVVFSGSLDFFSDAFFNSAVQKANPGSKRYSQTGNYELAVALSRWVFKEEGVLRVGAVSHHRVGELVPPSAYTVTDLV
;
A
#
# COMPACT_ATOMS: atom_id res chain seq x y z
N MET A 1 1.15 3.41 13.52
CA MET A 1 2.15 2.32 13.43
C MET A 1 3.40 2.84 12.74
N VAL A 2 4.52 2.12 12.80
CA VAL A 2 5.76 2.42 12.06
C VAL A 2 6.23 1.12 11.41
N ALA A 3 6.76 1.20 10.19
CA ALA A 3 7.37 0.08 9.50
C ALA A 3 8.90 0.09 9.69
N ASP A 4 9.50 -1.09 9.58
CA ASP A 4 10.95 -1.22 9.49
C ASP A 4 11.44 -0.65 8.15
N PRO A 5 12.27 0.42 8.13
CA PRO A 5 12.76 1.03 6.91
C PRO A 5 13.57 0.06 6.03
N ASP A 6 14.16 -0.97 6.63
CA ASP A 6 15.01 -1.93 5.92
C ASP A 6 14.21 -3.07 5.28
N ASN A 7 12.88 -3.11 5.47
CA ASN A 7 12.02 -4.14 4.89
C ASN A 7 11.54 -3.75 3.49
N PRO A 8 12.06 -4.35 2.40
CA PRO A 8 11.70 -3.99 1.03
C PRO A 8 10.31 -4.49 0.60
N LEU A 9 9.61 -5.26 1.44
CA LEU A 9 8.32 -5.88 1.13
C LEU A 9 7.12 -5.11 1.69
N VAL A 10 7.37 -4.11 2.53
CA VAL A 10 6.34 -3.25 3.12
C VAL A 10 6.04 -2.08 2.19
N LEU A 11 4.77 -1.72 2.12
CA LEU A 11 4.25 -0.64 1.30
C LEU A 11 3.56 0.37 2.21
N ASP A 12 3.98 1.63 2.14
CA ASP A 12 3.39 2.73 2.87
C ASP A 12 2.21 3.31 2.08
N ILE A 13 1.00 2.80 2.33
CA ILE A 13 -0.20 3.17 1.56
C ILE A 13 -0.71 4.55 1.96
N LEU A 14 -0.89 4.78 3.27
CA LEU A 14 -1.35 6.05 3.81
C LEU A 14 -0.55 6.42 5.06
N THR A 15 0.12 7.57 4.99
CA THR A 15 0.90 8.13 6.09
C THR A 15 0.19 9.31 6.75
N GLY A 16 0.53 9.57 8.01
CA GLY A 16 0.07 10.71 8.77
C GLY A 16 0.64 12.02 8.24
N SER A 17 0.01 13.13 8.63
CA SER A 17 0.53 14.47 8.29
C SER A 17 1.86 14.76 8.99
N SER A 18 2.59 15.78 8.52
CA SER A 18 3.84 16.21 9.15
C SER A 18 3.70 16.66 10.62
N THR A 19 2.49 16.94 11.08
CA THR A 19 2.17 17.36 12.45
C THR A 19 1.53 16.26 13.28
N SER A 20 1.34 15.06 12.72
CA SER A 20 0.75 13.93 13.43
C SER A 20 1.74 13.31 14.40
N TYR A 21 1.29 12.78 15.53
CA TYR A 21 2.09 11.94 16.41
C TYR A 21 1.17 10.94 17.13
N SER A 22 1.71 9.81 17.58
CA SER A 22 0.96 8.77 18.29
C SER A 22 1.44 8.64 19.73
N PHE A 23 0.59 9.05 20.67
CA PHE A 23 0.83 8.97 22.11
C PHE A 23 -0.52 8.83 22.86
N PHE A 24 -0.47 8.56 24.17
CA PHE A 24 -1.66 8.55 25.00
C PHE A 24 -2.27 9.97 25.09
N PRO A 25 -3.54 10.18 24.72
CA PRO A 25 -4.11 11.52 24.60
C PRO A 25 -4.23 12.28 25.93
N ASP A 26 -4.45 11.56 27.03
CA ASP A 26 -4.69 12.16 28.35
C ASP A 26 -3.44 12.26 29.23
N LYS A 27 -2.27 11.82 28.72
CA LYS A 27 -1.02 11.82 29.49
C LYS A 27 -0.03 12.82 28.91
N PRO A 28 0.73 13.54 29.77
CA PRO A 28 1.81 14.39 29.28
C PRO A 28 2.89 13.54 28.60
N ILE A 29 3.49 14.11 27.55
CA ILE A 29 4.58 13.47 26.81
C ILE A 29 5.84 13.56 27.67
N THR A 30 6.27 12.42 28.21
CA THR A 30 7.51 12.30 29.00
C THR A 30 8.64 11.63 28.22
N GLN A 31 8.30 10.88 27.18
CA GLN A 31 9.22 10.13 26.33
C GLN A 31 8.95 10.44 24.86
N TYR A 32 9.94 10.19 24.00
CA TYR A 32 9.77 10.35 22.56
C TYR A 32 8.64 9.42 22.06
N PRO A 33 7.57 9.96 21.42
CA PRO A 33 6.47 9.13 20.94
C PRO A 33 6.92 8.13 19.88
N HIS A 34 6.23 6.99 19.81
CA HIS A 34 6.66 5.88 18.95
C HIS A 34 6.56 6.21 17.44
N ALA A 35 5.59 7.03 17.04
CA ALA A 35 5.42 7.50 15.67
C ALA A 35 5.22 9.02 15.68
N VAL A 36 6.03 9.76 14.91
CA VAL A 36 6.06 11.23 14.92
C VAL A 36 6.28 11.79 13.51
N GLY A 37 5.31 12.53 13.01
CA GLY A 37 5.30 13.14 11.70
C GLY A 37 4.95 12.14 10.60
N LYS A 38 5.57 12.30 9.43
CA LYS A 38 5.24 11.55 8.20
C LYS A 38 5.60 10.07 8.24
N ASN A 39 6.43 9.64 9.19
CA ASN A 39 6.74 8.22 9.42
C ASN A 39 5.58 7.47 10.12
N THR A 40 4.54 8.19 10.56
CA THR A 40 3.35 7.57 11.16
C THR A 40 2.55 6.90 10.06
N LEU A 41 2.51 5.57 10.04
CA LEU A 41 1.68 4.80 9.12
C LEU A 41 0.26 4.63 9.69
N LEU A 42 -0.73 4.91 8.84
CA LEU A 42 -2.16 4.75 9.11
C LEU A 42 -2.72 3.53 8.38
N ILE A 43 -2.29 3.31 7.14
CA ILE A 43 -2.57 2.10 6.35
C ILE A 43 -1.25 1.61 5.78
N ALA A 44 -0.91 0.35 6.05
CA ALA A 44 0.27 -0.32 5.53
C ALA A 44 -0.11 -1.56 4.73
N GLY A 45 0.60 -1.83 3.64
CA GLY A 45 0.50 -3.05 2.85
C GLY A 45 1.74 -3.91 3.00
N LEU A 46 1.60 -5.21 2.80
CA LEU A 46 2.73 -6.13 2.67
C LEU A 46 2.47 -7.05 1.48
N GLN A 47 3.47 -7.16 0.59
CA GLN A 47 3.47 -8.15 -0.46
C GLN A 47 4.62 -9.13 -0.24
N ALA A 48 4.27 -10.36 0.14
CA ALA A 48 5.25 -11.40 0.41
C ALA A 48 5.86 -11.95 -0.90
N ARG A 49 6.98 -12.67 -0.79
CA ARG A 49 7.68 -13.27 -1.96
C ARG A 49 6.86 -14.31 -2.72
N ASN A 50 5.93 -14.98 -2.04
CA ASN A 50 4.93 -15.85 -2.66
C ASN A 50 3.73 -15.07 -3.24
N ASN A 51 3.85 -13.75 -3.34
CA ASN A 51 2.81 -12.80 -3.73
C ASN A 51 1.60 -12.75 -2.79
N ALA A 52 1.64 -13.26 -1.56
CA ALA A 52 0.54 -13.04 -0.62
C ALA A 52 0.40 -11.53 -0.32
N ARG A 53 -0.84 -11.03 -0.22
CA ARG A 53 -1.16 -9.63 0.07
C ARG A 53 -1.78 -9.51 1.45
N VAL A 54 -1.28 -8.57 2.24
CA VAL A 54 -1.81 -8.24 3.56
C VAL A 54 -1.95 -6.72 3.64
N VAL A 55 -3.06 -6.25 4.20
CA VAL A 55 -3.28 -4.84 4.52
C VAL A 55 -3.49 -4.71 6.02
N PHE A 56 -2.76 -3.81 6.65
CA PHE A 56 -2.96 -3.41 8.05
C PHE A 56 -3.58 -2.02 8.07
N SER A 57 -4.80 -1.91 8.58
CA SER A 57 -5.47 -0.63 8.84
C SER A 57 -5.37 -0.29 10.32
N GLY A 58 -4.96 0.94 10.64
CA GLY A 58 -4.89 1.45 12.01
C GLY A 58 -6.24 1.85 12.61
N SER A 59 -7.34 1.80 11.85
CA SER A 59 -8.68 2.14 12.32
C SER A 59 -9.71 1.18 11.75
N LEU A 60 -10.57 0.64 12.62
CA LEU A 60 -11.74 -0.14 12.23
C LEU A 60 -12.83 0.77 11.65
N ASP A 61 -13.04 1.93 12.27
CA ASP A 61 -14.06 2.91 11.86
C ASP A 61 -13.82 3.45 10.45
N PHE A 62 -12.58 3.37 9.95
CA PHE A 62 -12.25 3.63 8.55
C PHE A 62 -13.16 2.86 7.58
N PHE A 63 -13.58 1.63 7.93
CA PHE A 63 -14.47 0.80 7.11
C PHE A 63 -15.95 0.92 7.48
N SER A 64 -16.33 1.89 8.32
CA SER A 64 -17.71 2.07 8.76
C SER A 64 -18.55 2.87 7.77
N ASP A 65 -19.83 2.52 7.69
CA ASP A 65 -20.82 3.26 6.89
C ASP A 65 -20.91 4.74 7.31
N ALA A 66 -20.68 5.04 8.59
CA ALA A 66 -20.66 6.41 9.10
C ALA A 66 -19.57 7.24 8.40
N PHE A 67 -18.36 6.70 8.26
CA PHE A 67 -17.26 7.41 7.61
C PHE A 67 -17.36 7.40 6.08
N PHE A 68 -18.04 6.42 5.48
CA PHE A 68 -18.37 6.45 4.06
C PHE A 68 -19.37 7.56 3.70
N ASN A 69 -20.36 7.81 4.55
CA ASN A 69 -21.45 8.75 4.24
C ASN A 69 -21.28 10.15 4.87
N SER A 70 -20.18 10.40 5.57
CA SER A 70 -19.95 11.69 6.24
C SER A 70 -19.48 12.81 5.29
N ALA A 71 -19.78 14.06 5.65
CA ALA A 71 -19.14 15.23 5.05
C ALA A 71 -17.87 15.57 5.85
N VAL A 72 -16.81 16.04 5.18
CA VAL A 72 -15.52 16.37 5.83
C VAL A 72 -15.13 17.82 5.63
N GLN A 73 -14.61 18.44 6.68
CA GLN A 73 -14.05 19.78 6.67
C GLN A 73 -12.95 19.85 7.71
N LYS A 74 -11.80 20.43 7.36
CA LYS A 74 -10.73 20.68 8.34
C LYS A 74 -11.16 21.78 9.30
N ALA A 75 -10.76 21.69 10.56
CA ALA A 75 -11.10 22.69 11.58
C ALA A 75 -10.47 24.08 11.34
N ASN A 76 -9.46 24.17 10.47
CA ASN A 76 -8.81 25.45 10.16
C ASN A 76 -9.83 26.44 9.56
N PRO A 77 -9.85 27.70 10.02
CA PRO A 77 -10.76 28.72 9.48
C PRO A 77 -10.68 28.83 7.96
N GLY A 78 -11.84 28.93 7.30
CA GLY A 78 -11.93 29.03 5.84
C GLY A 78 -11.70 27.72 5.07
N SER A 79 -11.53 26.58 5.75
CA SER A 79 -11.37 25.30 5.06
C SER A 79 -12.62 24.92 4.27
N LYS A 80 -12.41 24.45 3.03
CA LYS A 80 -13.48 23.93 2.18
C LYS A 80 -14.14 22.71 2.83
N ARG A 81 -15.47 22.70 2.86
CA ARG A 81 -16.28 21.54 3.21
C ARG A 81 -16.55 20.71 1.96
N TYR A 82 -16.34 19.40 2.07
CA TYR A 82 -16.68 18.43 1.03
C TYR A 82 -17.91 17.66 1.50
N SER A 83 -18.90 17.51 0.61
CA SER A 83 -20.17 16.85 0.91
C SER A 83 -20.05 15.34 1.09
N GLN A 84 -19.07 14.72 0.44
CA GLN A 84 -18.81 13.29 0.48
C GLN A 84 -17.33 13.05 0.78
N THR A 85 -17.02 11.99 1.54
CA THR A 85 -15.64 11.51 1.70
C THR A 85 -15.22 10.68 0.49
N GLY A 86 -13.93 10.67 0.17
CA GLY A 86 -13.36 9.70 -0.78
C GLY A 86 -13.01 8.35 -0.13
N ASN A 87 -13.58 8.05 1.04
CA ASN A 87 -13.18 6.93 1.87
C ASN A 87 -13.64 5.59 1.29
N TYR A 88 -14.87 5.56 0.77
CA TYR A 88 -15.46 4.35 0.20
C TYR A 88 -14.65 3.84 -1.00
N GLU A 89 -14.26 4.74 -1.90
CA GLU A 89 -13.49 4.41 -3.09
C GLU A 89 -12.12 3.81 -2.73
N LEU A 90 -11.46 4.38 -1.72
CA LEU A 90 -10.19 3.84 -1.21
C LEU A 90 -10.38 2.47 -0.57
N ALA A 91 -11.42 2.28 0.26
CA ALA A 91 -11.70 1.00 0.89
C ALA A 91 -11.97 -0.11 -0.14
N VAL A 92 -12.74 0.20 -1.20
CA VAL A 92 -13.00 -0.74 -2.31
C VAL A 92 -11.71 -1.06 -3.07
N ALA A 93 -10.89 -0.06 -3.41
CA ALA A 93 -9.62 -0.30 -4.10
C ALA A 93 -8.67 -1.19 -3.28
N LEU A 94 -8.58 -0.98 -1.96
CA LEU A 94 -7.81 -1.82 -1.06
C LEU A 94 -8.33 -3.26 -1.03
N SER A 95 -9.66 -3.44 -0.98
CA SER A 95 -10.30 -4.76 -1.02
C SER A 95 -9.98 -5.52 -2.31
N ARG A 96 -10.17 -4.88 -3.47
CA ARG A 96 -9.90 -5.49 -4.79
C ARG A 96 -8.42 -5.83 -4.97
N TRP A 97 -7.53 -4.99 -4.44
CA TRP A 97 -6.10 -5.30 -4.41
C TRP A 97 -5.80 -6.49 -3.49
N VAL A 98 -6.23 -6.49 -2.23
CA VAL A 98 -5.83 -7.55 -1.28
C VAL A 98 -6.38 -8.92 -1.69
N PHE A 99 -7.60 -8.98 -2.23
CA PHE A 99 -8.25 -10.23 -2.66
C PHE A 99 -7.88 -10.69 -4.08
N LYS A 100 -6.79 -10.18 -4.64
CA LYS A 100 -6.25 -10.64 -5.95
C LYS A 100 -7.18 -10.40 -7.14
N GLU A 101 -8.06 -9.41 -7.06
CA GLU A 101 -8.91 -9.01 -8.20
C GLU A 101 -8.22 -7.98 -9.10
N GLU A 102 -7.33 -7.15 -8.54
CA GLU A 102 -6.54 -6.18 -9.30
C GLU A 102 -5.02 -6.42 -9.20
N GLY A 103 -4.29 -6.04 -10.25
CA GLY A 103 -2.82 -6.09 -10.29
C GLY A 103 -2.24 -7.50 -10.24
N VAL A 104 -2.88 -8.51 -10.84
CA VAL A 104 -2.37 -9.88 -10.92
C VAL A 104 -1.75 -10.13 -12.28
N LEU A 105 -0.52 -10.64 -12.28
CA LEU A 105 0.18 -11.07 -13.49
C LEU A 105 0.41 -12.57 -13.44
N ARG A 106 0.33 -13.22 -14.61
CA ARG A 106 0.65 -14.64 -14.77
C ARG A 106 1.60 -14.80 -15.95
N VAL A 107 2.73 -15.44 -15.71
CA VAL A 107 3.68 -15.81 -16.76
C VAL A 107 3.17 -17.07 -17.46
N GLY A 108 3.08 -17.02 -18.78
CA GLY A 108 2.69 -18.15 -19.62
C GLY A 108 3.88 -19.03 -19.99
N ALA A 109 3.70 -19.85 -21.04
CA ALA A 109 4.82 -20.57 -21.63
C ALA A 109 5.85 -19.57 -22.17
N VAL A 110 7.13 -19.84 -21.88
CA VAL A 110 8.26 -19.07 -22.40
C VAL A 110 8.97 -19.93 -23.43
N SER A 111 9.26 -19.35 -24.60
CA SER A 111 10.03 -19.99 -25.67
C SER A 111 11.26 -19.15 -25.99
N HIS A 112 12.39 -19.82 -26.20
CA HIS A 112 13.62 -19.21 -26.72
C HIS A 112 14.21 -20.14 -27.77
N HIS A 113 14.78 -19.58 -28.83
CA HIS A 113 15.47 -20.32 -29.89
C HIS A 113 16.39 -19.33 -30.62
N ARG A 114 17.32 -19.83 -31.44
CA ARG A 114 18.11 -18.95 -32.31
C ARG A 114 17.22 -18.28 -33.35
N VAL A 115 17.66 -17.14 -33.88
CA VAL A 115 16.98 -16.48 -35.01
C VAL A 115 16.93 -17.44 -36.20
N GLY A 116 15.72 -17.74 -36.68
CA GLY A 116 15.48 -18.66 -37.81
C GLY A 116 15.25 -20.13 -37.42
N GLU A 117 15.40 -20.49 -36.14
CA GLU A 117 15.06 -21.81 -35.62
C GLU A 117 13.69 -21.81 -34.91
N LEU A 118 13.13 -22.98 -34.63
CA LEU A 118 11.83 -23.13 -33.94
C LEU A 118 11.94 -23.84 -32.58
N VAL A 119 13.11 -24.41 -32.28
CA VAL A 119 13.35 -25.26 -31.10
C VAL A 119 14.59 -24.74 -30.37
N PRO A 120 14.60 -24.70 -29.03
CA PRO A 120 15.79 -24.31 -28.27
C PRO A 120 16.97 -25.27 -28.56
N PRO A 121 18.18 -24.75 -28.85
CA PRO A 121 19.36 -25.59 -28.97
C PRO A 121 19.80 -26.11 -27.60
N SER A 122 20.59 -27.20 -27.57
CA SER A 122 21.16 -27.74 -26.32
C SER A 122 22.16 -26.80 -25.65
N ALA A 123 22.88 -26.01 -26.46
CA ALA A 123 23.78 -24.95 -26.01
C ALA A 123 23.85 -23.84 -27.07
N TYR A 124 23.96 -22.59 -26.61
CA TYR A 124 24.27 -21.45 -27.46
C TYR A 124 25.79 -21.30 -27.64
N THR A 125 26.19 -20.69 -28.75
CA THR A 125 27.57 -20.30 -29.02
C THR A 125 27.77 -18.79 -28.86
N VAL A 126 29.02 -18.38 -28.61
CA VAL A 126 29.37 -16.95 -28.53
C VAL A 126 28.99 -16.29 -29.84
N THR A 127 28.36 -15.12 -29.79
CA THR A 127 27.82 -14.36 -30.94
C THR A 127 26.57 -14.94 -31.61
N ASP A 128 25.94 -15.97 -31.04
CA ASP A 128 24.62 -16.41 -31.52
C ASP A 128 23.57 -15.30 -31.39
N LEU A 129 22.75 -15.17 -32.43
CA LEU A 129 21.54 -14.36 -32.38
C LEU A 129 20.39 -15.21 -31.82
N VAL A 130 19.80 -14.74 -30.72
CA VAL A 130 18.67 -15.37 -29.99
C VAL A 130 17.45 -14.46 -30.11
#